data_AF-A0A6B8J4U6-F1
#
_entry.id   AF-A0A6B8J4U6-F1
#
_cell.length_a   1.000
_cell.length_b   1.000
_cell.length_c   1.000
_cell.angle_alpha   90.00
_cell.angle_beta   90.00
_cell.angle_gamma   90.00
#
_symmetry.space_group_name_H-M   'P 1'
#
loop_
_entity.id
_entity.type
_entity.pdbx_description
1 polymer ?
#
loop_
_entity_poly.entity_id
_entity_poly.type
_entity_poly.pdbx_seq_one_letter_code
_entity_poly.pdbx_strand_id
1 'polypeptide(L)'
;MSTTFMTWLGFAVMVFIAVTFTWRPAYATLRPPRHRPVAFLFGSLLFMLMAFLAAWAAATAIHTGHVHLSHHRYGTIDVWREIEPMTYWLIIVAEYLLGLLIASYSMAGIALMNR
;
A
#
# COMPACT_ATOMS: atom_id res chain seq x y z
N MET A 1 17.32 0.56 9.49
CA MET A 1 15.87 0.83 9.65
C MET A 1 15.17 -0.52 9.80
N SER A 2 14.23 -0.66 10.75
CA SER A 2 13.46 -1.92 10.87
C SER A 2 12.37 -2.01 9.81
N THR A 3 12.00 -3.22 9.40
CA THR A 3 10.84 -3.51 8.53
C THR A 3 9.58 -2.83 9.05
N THR A 4 9.34 -2.94 10.35
CA THR A 4 8.19 -2.35 11.03
C THR A 4 8.11 -0.84 10.82
N PHE A 5 9.24 -0.12 10.97
CA PHE A 5 9.27 1.33 10.77
C PHE A 5 8.95 1.71 9.31
N MET A 6 9.54 1.00 8.35
CA MET A 6 9.29 1.23 6.92
C MET A 6 7.82 0.99 6.55
N THR A 7 7.21 -0.08 7.05
CA THR A 7 5.78 -0.36 6.83
C THR A 7 4.90 0.77 7.36
N TRP A 8 5.13 1.19 8.61
CA TRP A 8 4.33 2.24 9.23
C TRP A 8 4.49 3.58 8.52
N LEU A 9 5.71 3.94 8.13
CA LEU A 9 5.98 5.16 7.37
C LEU A 9 5.27 5.12 6.02
N GLY A 10 5.43 4.03 5.27
CA GLY A 10 4.81 3.84 3.96
C GLY A 10 3.29 3.92 4.04
N PHE A 11 2.70 3.20 5.00
CA PHE A 11 1.26 3.23 5.25
C PHE A 11 0.75 4.62 5.65
N ALA A 12 1.45 5.31 6.55
CA ALA A 12 1.06 6.65 6.99
C ALA A 12 1.06 7.66 5.84
N VAL A 13 2.07 7.60 4.96
CA VAL A 13 2.13 8.44 3.75
C VAL A 13 0.96 8.13 2.80
N MET A 14 0.66 6.85 2.55
CA MET A 14 -0.49 6.48 1.71
C MET A 14 -1.81 7.03 2.26
N VAL A 15 -2.04 6.85 3.57
CA VAL A 15 -3.26 7.32 4.24
C VAL A 15 -3.35 8.84 4.18
N PHE A 16 -2.25 9.56 4.41
CA PHE A 16 -2.22 11.02 4.32
C PHE A 16 -2.57 11.52 2.92
N ILE A 17 -2.00 10.90 1.87
CA ILE A 17 -2.33 11.25 0.48
C ILE A 17 -3.81 10.91 0.18
N ALA A 18 -4.28 9.73 0.57
CA ALA A 18 -5.67 9.33 0.39
C ALA A 18 -6.66 10.28 1.08
N VAL A 19 -6.37 10.71 2.32
CA VAL A 19 -7.20 11.66 3.07
C VAL A 19 -7.22 13.03 2.37
N THR A 20 -6.05 13.55 1.98
CA THR A 20 -5.94 14.89 1.40
C THR A 20 -6.59 14.99 0.02
N PHE A 21 -6.43 13.98 -0.83
CA PHE A 21 -6.94 14.01 -2.20
C PHE A 21 -8.34 13.42 -2.35
N THR A 22 -8.70 12.36 -1.63
CA THR A 22 -9.93 11.60 -1.90
C THR A 22 -11.13 12.03 -1.07
N TRP A 23 -10.92 12.69 0.07
CA TRP A 23 -12.01 13.11 0.97
C TRP A 23 -13.05 14.04 0.31
N ARG A 24 -12.65 14.90 -0.63
CA ARG A 24 -13.55 15.80 -1.36
C ARG A 24 -14.18 15.21 -2.64
N PRO A 25 -13.42 14.58 -3.56
CA PRO A 25 -13.97 14.09 -4.85
C PRO A 25 -14.73 12.77 -4.78
N ALA A 26 -14.53 11.93 -3.75
CA ALA A 26 -15.24 10.66 -3.60
C ALA A 26 -16.78 10.80 -3.64
N TYR A 27 -17.29 11.94 -3.18
CA TYR A 27 -18.71 12.26 -3.16
C TYR A 27 -19.37 12.32 -4.55
N ALA A 28 -18.64 12.77 -5.57
CA ALA A 28 -19.19 12.99 -6.90
C ALA A 28 -19.37 11.68 -7.69
N THR A 29 -18.58 10.65 -7.38
CA THR A 29 -18.49 9.42 -8.19
C THR A 29 -19.10 8.20 -7.50
N LEU A 30 -19.04 8.14 -6.17
CA LEU A 30 -19.50 6.99 -5.39
C LEU A 30 -20.69 7.41 -4.52
N ARG A 31 -21.92 7.39 -5.06
CA ARG A 31 -23.12 7.52 -4.23
C ARG A 31 -23.35 6.18 -3.50
N PRO A 32 -23.20 6.09 -2.18
CA PRO A 32 -23.42 4.84 -1.46
C PRO A 32 -24.92 4.49 -1.47
N PRO A 33 -25.29 3.22 -1.69
CA PRO A 33 -26.66 2.78 -1.49
C PRO A 33 -27.03 2.90 -0.01
N ARG A 34 -28.04 3.72 0.29
CA ARG A 34 -28.48 4.15 1.64
C ARG A 34 -28.97 3.00 2.54
N HIS A 35 -28.92 1.76 2.08
CA HIS A 35 -29.66 0.61 2.63
C HIS A 35 -28.78 -0.36 3.43
N ARG A 36 -27.44 -0.26 3.35
CA ARG A 36 -26.50 -1.17 4.05
C ARG A 36 -25.20 -0.48 4.51
N PRO A 37 -25.28 0.49 5.44
CA PRO A 37 -24.10 1.25 5.91
C PRO A 37 -23.01 0.37 6.53
N VAL A 38 -23.41 -0.70 7.23
CA VAL A 38 -22.48 -1.63 7.90
C VAL A 38 -21.61 -2.40 6.90
N ALA A 39 -22.20 -2.93 5.82
CA ALA A 39 -21.45 -3.67 4.80
C ALA A 39 -20.42 -2.78 4.09
N PHE A 40 -20.75 -1.50 3.91
CA PHE A 40 -19.87 -0.51 3.29
C PHE A 40 -18.69 -0.15 4.21
N LEU A 41 -18.92 -0.03 5.52
CA LEU A 41 -17.86 0.16 6.52
C LEU A 41 -16.91 -1.04 6.58
N PHE A 42 -17.44 -2.27 6.61
CA PHE A 42 -16.60 -3.48 6.60
C PHE A 42 -15.77 -3.59 5.32
N GLY A 43 -16.34 -3.26 4.16
CA GLY A 43 -15.58 -3.20 2.90
C GLY A 43 -14.46 -2.16 2.94
N SER A 44 -14.74 -0.98 3.51
CA SER A 44 -13.74 0.08 3.67
C SER A 44 -12.61 -0.30 4.62
N LEU A 45 -12.93 -0.96 5.74
CA LEU A 45 -11.93 -1.49 6.68
C LEU A 45 -11.08 -2.59 6.04
N LEU A 46 -11.69 -3.48 5.25
CA LEU A 46 -10.97 -4.52 4.52
C LEU A 46 -10.00 -3.91 3.49
N PHE A 47 -10.41 -2.85 2.78
CA PHE A 47 -9.51 -2.10 1.92
C PHE A 47 -8.37 -1.44 2.70
N MET A 48 -8.64 -0.88 3.90
CA MET A 48 -7.58 -0.32 4.74
C MET A 48 -6.54 -1.38 5.14
N LEU A 49 -7.02 -2.58 5.52
CA LEU A 49 -6.14 -3.72 5.82
C LEU A 49 -5.30 -4.13 4.60
N MET A 50 -5.90 -4.15 3.41
CA MET A 50 -5.18 -4.46 2.17
C MET A 50 -4.11 -3.42 1.83
N ALA A 51 -4.37 -2.13 2.06
CA ALA A 51 -3.37 -1.09 1.89
C ALA A 51 -2.20 -1.26 2.88
N PHE A 52 -2.49 -1.66 4.12
CA PHE A 52 -1.45 -2.00 5.10
C PHE A 52 -0.61 -3.20 4.67
N LEU A 53 -1.23 -4.25 4.13
CA LEU A 53 -0.52 -5.42 3.60
C LEU A 53 0.38 -5.06 2.41
N ALA A 54 -0.05 -4.14 1.54
CA ALA A 54 0.78 -3.65 0.44
C ALA A 54 2.02 -2.87 0.96
N ALA A 55 1.84 -2.01 1.96
CA ALA A 55 2.96 -1.32 2.60
C ALA A 55 3.92 -2.31 3.30
N TRP A 56 3.38 -3.37 3.91
CA TRP A 56 4.18 -4.43 4.52
C TRP A 56 4.97 -5.21 3.47
N ALA A 57 4.34 -5.60 2.36
CA ALA A 57 5.01 -6.29 1.26
C ALA A 57 6.18 -5.46 0.72
N ALA A 58 5.96 -4.18 0.42
CA ALA A 58 7.00 -3.28 -0.06
C ALA A 58 8.14 -3.09 0.96
N ALA A 59 7.81 -2.91 2.24
CA ALA A 59 8.81 -2.79 3.30
C ALA A 59 9.63 -4.08 3.50
N THR A 60 8.99 -5.25 3.40
CA THR A 60 9.71 -6.53 3.43
C THR A 60 10.61 -6.67 2.21
N ALA A 61 10.14 -6.31 1.01
CA ALA A 61 10.93 -6.35 -0.21
C ALA A 61 12.14 -5.39 -0.17
N ILE A 62 12.00 -4.20 0.44
CA ILE A 62 13.11 -3.25 0.65
C ILE A 62 14.12 -3.79 1.64
N HIS A 63 13.66 -4.42 2.73
CA HIS A 63 14.53 -4.94 3.77
C HIS A 63 15.25 -6.24 3.37
N THR A 64 14.57 -7.15 2.64
CA THR A 64 15.15 -8.41 2.17
C THR A 64 15.91 -8.23 0.86
N GLY A 65 15.44 -7.35 -0.02
CA GLY A 65 16.02 -7.05 -1.31
C GLY A 65 17.19 -6.07 -1.24
N HIS A 66 18.08 -6.20 -0.24
CA HIS A 66 19.37 -5.54 -0.26
C HIS A 66 20.09 -5.94 -1.56
N VAL A 67 19.96 -5.09 -2.58
CA VAL A 67 20.72 -5.13 -3.83
C VAL A 67 22.18 -5.08 -3.42
N HIS A 68 22.82 -6.25 -3.34
CA HIS A 68 24.26 -6.35 -3.21
C HIS A 68 24.84 -5.78 -4.51
N LEU A 69 25.11 -4.47 -4.50
CA LEU A 69 26.05 -3.85 -5.41
C LEU A 69 27.38 -4.56 -5.19
N SER A 70 27.67 -5.54 -6.04
CA SER A 70 28.98 -6.14 -6.26
C SER A 70 29.71 -6.65 -5.00
N HIS A 71 29.54 -7.93 -4.68
CA HIS A 71 30.72 -8.71 -4.31
C HIS A 71 30.56 -10.17 -4.72
N HIS A 72 31.44 -10.60 -5.64
CA HIS A 72 31.77 -12.00 -5.87
C HIS A 72 32.14 -12.65 -4.52
N ARG A 73 31.23 -13.43 -3.91
CA ARG A 73 31.64 -14.53 -3.03
C ARG A 73 30.56 -15.59 -2.93
N TYR A 74 31.02 -16.81 -3.20
CA TYR A 74 30.30 -18.08 -3.15
C TYR A 74 29.54 -18.31 -1.84
N GLY A 75 28.34 -18.87 -1.96
CA GLY A 75 27.89 -19.91 -1.06
C GLY A 75 26.92 -19.51 0.05
N THR A 76 25.73 -19.02 -0.31
CA THR A 76 24.48 -19.34 0.39
C THR A 76 23.33 -19.22 -0.60
N ILE A 77 22.42 -20.19 -0.55
CA ILE A 77 21.26 -20.34 -1.44
C ILE A 77 20.22 -19.30 -1.02
N ASP A 78 20.42 -18.04 -1.42
CA ASP A 78 19.37 -17.02 -1.42
C ASP A 78 18.84 -16.94 -2.85
N VAL A 79 17.55 -17.18 -3.01
CA VAL A 79 16.88 -17.31 -4.31
C VAL A 79 17.01 -16.00 -5.10
N TRP A 80 18.02 -16.03 -5.96
CA TRP A 80 18.21 -15.33 -7.22
C TRP A 80 16.92 -14.74 -7.79
N ARG A 81 16.75 -13.43 -7.61
CA ARG A 81 16.07 -12.59 -8.59
C ARG A 81 17.15 -11.72 -9.22
N GLU A 82 17.64 -12.15 -10.38
CA GLU A 82 18.37 -11.28 -11.33
C GLU A 82 17.38 -10.24 -11.90
N ILE A 83 16.82 -9.41 -11.03
CA ILE A 83 15.96 -8.31 -11.42
C ILE A 83 16.86 -7.11 -11.60
N GLU A 84 16.84 -6.54 -12.80
CA GLU A 84 17.48 -5.27 -13.07
C GLU A 84 17.06 -4.25 -12.00
N PRO A 85 17.99 -3.48 -11.41
CA PRO A 85 17.69 -2.56 -10.31
C PRO A 85 16.48 -1.66 -10.58
N MET A 86 16.31 -1.21 -11.84
CA MET A 86 15.16 -0.41 -12.26
C MET A 86 13.83 -1.17 -12.11
N THR A 87 13.78 -2.42 -12.57
CA THR A 87 12.59 -3.28 -12.47
C THR A 87 12.22 -3.57 -11.02
N TYR A 88 13.22 -3.72 -10.14
CA TYR A 88 12.99 -3.89 -8.69
C TYR A 88 12.31 -2.66 -8.09
N TRP A 89 12.83 -1.46 -8.36
CA TRP A 89 12.24 -0.22 -7.87
C TRP A 89 10.85 0.05 -8.48
N LEU A 90 10.64 -0.30 -9.75
CA LEU A 90 9.32 -0.21 -10.38
C LEU A 90 8.28 -1.11 -9.72
N ILE A 91 8.65 -2.33 -9.31
CA ILE A 91 7.76 -3.23 -8.57
C ILE A 91 7.38 -2.60 -7.22
N ILE A 92 8.35 -2.06 -6.49
CA ILE A 92 8.11 -1.39 -5.21
C ILE A 92 7.16 -0.19 -5.40
N VAL A 93 7.43 0.66 -6.40
CA VAL A 93 6.57 1.81 -6.71
C VAL A 93 5.16 1.35 -7.09
N ALA A 94 5.03 0.30 -7.89
CA ALA A 94 3.72 -0.26 -8.26
C ALA A 94 2.95 -0.78 -7.05
N GLU A 95 3.61 -1.46 -6.10
CA GLU A 95 3.01 -1.89 -4.84
C GLU A 95 2.53 -0.70 -3.99
N TYR A 96 3.34 0.36 -3.91
CA TYR A 96 2.95 1.59 -3.21
C TYR A 96 1.75 2.28 -3.87
N LEU A 97 1.73 2.37 -5.20
CA LEU A 97 0.61 2.95 -5.96
C LEU A 97 -0.67 2.13 -5.81
N LEU A 98 -0.57 0.80 -5.81
CA LEU A 98 -1.69 -0.10 -5.58
C LEU A 98 -2.23 0.04 -4.15
N GLY A 99 -1.34 0.09 -3.15
CA GLY A 99 -1.71 0.38 -1.77
C GLY A 99 -2.41 1.74 -1.62
N LEU A 100 -1.90 2.77 -2.29
CA LEU A 100 -2.48 4.11 -2.31
C LEU A 100 -3.87 4.14 -2.96
N LEU A 101 -4.06 3.44 -4.08
CA LEU A 101 -5.35 3.30 -4.75
C LEU A 101 -6.38 2.69 -3.80
N ILE A 102 -6.02 1.58 -3.14
CA ILE A 102 -6.89 0.88 -2.20
C ILE A 102 -7.19 1.75 -0.98
N ALA A 103 -6.18 2.45 -0.42
CA ALA A 103 -6.37 3.38 0.68
C ALA A 103 -7.33 4.52 0.30
N SER A 104 -7.24 5.02 -0.93
CA SER A 104 -8.15 6.04 -1.47
C SER A 104 -9.60 5.54 -1.51
N TYR A 105 -9.84 4.32 -1.97
CA TYR A 105 -11.18 3.69 -1.93
C TYR A 105 -11.68 3.47 -0.51
N SER A 106 -10.81 3.06 0.42
CA SER A 106 -11.16 2.94 1.84
C SER A 106 -11.61 4.28 2.43
N MET A 107 -10.85 5.34 2.19
CA MET A 107 -11.16 6.68 2.68
C MET A 107 -12.45 7.25 2.06
N ALA A 108 -12.66 7.02 0.77
CA ALA A 108 -13.92 7.35 0.11
C ALA A 108 -15.09 6.65 0.80
N GLY A 109 -14.95 5.36 1.11
CA GLY A 109 -16.00 4.58 1.75
C GLY A 109 -16.34 5.05 3.17
N ILE A 110 -15.32 5.38 3.97
CA ILE A 110 -15.51 5.93 5.32
C ILE A 110 -16.15 7.33 5.28
N ALA A 111 -15.66 8.21 4.41
CA ALA A 111 -16.17 9.59 4.31
C ALA A 111 -17.66 9.65 3.96
N LEU A 112 -18.12 8.72 3.12
CA LEU A 112 -19.50 8.58 2.69
C LEU A 112 -20.45 8.01 3.76
N MET A 113 -19.93 7.43 4.85
CA MET A 113 -20.76 6.91 5.94
C MET A 113 -21.13 7.97 6.99
N ASN A 114 -20.35 9.05 7.12
CA ASN A 114 -20.57 10.08 8.14
C ASN A 114 -21.69 11.09 7.78
N ARG A 115 -22.47 10.82 6.74
CA ARG A 115 -23.58 11.65 6.24
C ARG A 115 -24.72 10.80 5.72
#